data_AF-A0A4Q5SAV1-F1
#
_entry.id   AF-A0A4Q5SAV1-F1
#
_cell.length_a   1.000
_cell.length_b   1.000
_cell.length_c   1.000
_cell.angle_alpha   90.00
_cell.angle_beta   90.00
_cell.angle_gamma   90.00
#
_symmetry.space_group_name_H-M   'P 1'
#
loop_
_entity.id
_entity.type
_entity.pdbx_description
1 polymer ?
#
loop_
_entity_poly.entity_id
_entity_poly.type
_entity_poly.pdbx_seq_one_letter_code
_entity_poly.pdbx_strand_id
1 'polypeptide(L)' 'DYYLKLCGSGGGGYILGFTEDIDKARKSLENYELEVVYQF' A
#
# COMPACT_ATOMS: atom_id res chain seq x y z
N ASP A 1 10.44 -6.23 -2.56
CA ASP A 1 9.34 -6.48 -1.59
C ASP A 1 8.04 -5.84 -2.02
N TYR A 2 8.00 -4.54 -2.33
CA TYR A 2 6.78 -3.91 -2.84
C TYR A 2 7.05 -2.70 -3.74
N TYR A 3 6.08 -2.36 -4.58
CA TYR A 3 6.07 -1.19 -5.44
C TYR A 3 4.96 -0.23 -5.00
N LEU A 4 5.28 1.05 -4.86
CA LEU A 4 4.33 2.07 -4.45
C LEU A 4 4.12 3.09 -5.57
N LYS A 5 2.88 3.46 -5.83
CA LYS A 5 2.50 4.54 -6.74
C LYS A 5 1.74 5.61 -5.96
N LEU A 6 2.25 6.84 -6.02
CA LEU A 6 1.57 7.99 -5.42
C LEU A 6 0.32 8.33 -6.25
N CYS A 7 -0.84 8.35 -5.60
CA CYS A 7 -2.13 8.64 -6.23
C CYS A 7 -2.85 9.74 -5.45
N GLY A 8 -3.13 10.87 -6.10
CA GLY A 8 -3.87 11.98 -5.49
C GLY A 8 -3.59 13.30 -6.21
N SER A 9 -4.62 14.12 -6.42
CA SER A 9 -4.51 15.36 -7.21
C SER A 9 -5.22 16.58 -6.59
N GLY A 10 -5.72 16.53 -5.35
CA GLY A 10 -6.33 17.76 -4.77
C GLY A 10 -7.11 17.72 -3.46
N GLY A 11 -7.03 16.68 -2.60
CA GLY A 11 -7.73 16.76 -1.29
C GLY A 11 -7.68 15.51 -0.40
N GLY A 12 -7.43 14.33 -0.97
CA GLY A 12 -7.19 13.09 -0.23
C GLY A 12 -6.25 12.21 -1.03
N GLY A 13 -5.02 12.07 -0.56
CA GLY A 13 -3.99 11.26 -1.21
C GLY A 13 -3.95 9.86 -0.62
N TYR A 14 -3.72 8.86 -1.46
CA TYR A 14 -3.46 7.50 -1.03
C TYR A 14 -2.32 6.91 -1.87
N ILE A 15 -1.70 5.86 -1.36
CA ILE A 15 -0.62 5.17 -2.05
C ILE A 15 -1.17 3.82 -2.49
N LEU A 16 -1.06 3.52 -3.78
CA LEU A 16 -1.37 2.19 -4.28
C LEU A 16 -0.11 1.33 -4.20
N GLY A 17 -0.18 0.22 -3.48
CA GLY A 17 0.93 -0.71 -3.29
C GLY A 17 0.69 -2.07 -3.96
N PHE A 18 1.75 -2.67 -4.48
CA PHE A 18 1.76 -4.06 -4.95
C PHE A 18 2.86 -4.83 -4.24
N THR A 19 2.55 -6.02 -3.74
CA THR A 19 3.50 -6.91 -3.08
C THR A 19 3.11 -8.37 -3.32
N GLU A 20 4.10 -9.25 -3.35
CA GLU A 20 3.88 -10.71 -3.34
C GLU A 20 3.72 -11.27 -1.92
N ASP A 21 4.24 -10.55 -0.91
CA ASP A 21 4.23 -10.95 0.50
C ASP A 21 3.61 -9.84 1.35
N ILE A 22 2.30 -9.98 1.61
CA ILE A 22 1.52 -9.00 2.35
C ILE A 22 1.96 -8.90 3.81
N ASP A 23 2.48 -9.96 4.41
CA ASP A 23 2.90 -9.97 5.81
C ASP A 23 4.20 -9.18 6.00
N LYS A 24 5.14 -9.33 5.06
CA LYS A 24 6.35 -8.51 5.01
C LYS A 24 6.01 -7.04 4.77
N ALA A 25 5.10 -6.75 3.83
CA ALA A 25 4.66 -5.38 3.57
C ALA A 25 3.97 -4.74 4.78
N ARG A 26 3.10 -5.47 5.49
CA ARG A 26 2.45 -5.02 6.73
C ARG A 26 3.45 -4.64 7.82
N LYS A 27 4.51 -5.43 7.98
CA LYS A 27 5.57 -5.14 8.94
C LYS A 27 6.39 -3.90 8.54
N SER A 28 6.74 -3.78 7.26
CA SER A 28 7.49 -2.61 6.78
C SER A 28 6.69 -1.32 6.77
N LEU A 29 5.37 -1.41 6.64
CA LEU A 29 4.44 -0.28 6.58
C LEU A 29 3.52 -0.23 7.80
N GLU A 30 3.96 -0.74 8.95
CA GLU A 30 3.14 -0.84 10.18
C GLU A 30 2.61 0.49 10.71
N ASN A 31 3.29 1.59 10.35
CA ASN A 31 2.90 2.96 10.73
C ASN A 31 1.90 3.60 9.76
N TYR A 32 1.45 2.86 8.74
CA TYR A 32 0.47 3.31 7.76
C TYR A 32 -0.77 2.42 7.82
N GLU A 33 -1.93 3.02 7.62
CA GLU A 33 -3.16 2.26 7.47
C GLU A 33 -3.16 1.56 6.09
N LEU A 34 -3.16 0.23 6.11
CA LEU A 34 -3.11 -0.59 4.89
C LEU A 34 -4.47 -1.25 4.66
N GLU A 35 -5.07 -0.95 3.52
CA GLU A 35 -6.30 -1.60 3.05
C GLU A 35 -5.99 -2.51 1.85
N VAL A 36 -6.34 -3.80 1.97
CA VAL A 36 -6.19 -4.75 0.86
C VAL A 36 -7.40 -4.63 -0.05
N VAL A 37 -7.21 -3.97 -1.19
CA VAL A 37 -8.29 -3.75 -2.17
C VAL A 37 -8.48 -4.92 -3.14
N TYR A 38 -7.47 -5.79 -3.29
CA TYR A 38 -7.52 -6.96 -4.18
C TYR A 38 -6.44 -7.99 -3.82
N GLN A 39 -6.78 -9.28 -3.87
CA GLN A 39 -5.85 -10.39 -3.65
C GLN A 39 -6.13 -11.49 -4.68
N PHE A 40 -5.07 -12.01 -5.32
CA PHE A 40 -5.12 -13.11 -6.26
C PHE A 40 -5.12 -14.47 -5.56
#